data_AF-A0A6L6QQC8-F1
#
_entry.id   AF-A0A6L6QQC8-F1
#
_cell.length_a   1.000
_cell.length_b   1.000
_cell.length_c   1.000
_cell.angle_alpha   90.00
_cell.angle_beta   90.00
_cell.angle_gamma   90.00
#
_symmetry.space_group_name_H-M   'P 1'
#
loop_
_entity.id
_entity.type
_entity.pdbx_description
1 polymer ?
#
loop_
_entity_poly.entity_id
_entity_poly.type
_entity_poly.pdbx_seq_one_letter_code
_entity_poly.pdbx_strand_id
1 'polypeptide(L)'
;RLTRPMAQAARALQAAPQGALPQLPAAAGGFAELDSLRQACNALLQRLYREGQDLGRANAQLGRRVELLGADLAKAGEQAGANERRTLAMLAAAQEAYIGLDAAGTVTDWNGRAEQIFGWPRAQVLGKPVEQLLQAGGALLAGLADGSVGQPLVLAGWRRDG
;
A
#
# COMPACT_ATOMS: atom_id res chain seq x y z
N ARG A 1 -63.62 14.81 -1.54
CA ARG A 1 -62.76 15.93 -2.01
C ARG A 1 -61.29 15.71 -1.56
N LEU A 2 -60.64 14.61 -1.96
CA LEU A 2 -59.24 14.27 -1.60
C LEU A 2 -58.24 14.47 -2.77
N THR A 3 -58.75 14.69 -3.97
CA THR A 3 -57.96 14.81 -5.21
C THR A 3 -57.08 16.04 -5.27
N ARG A 4 -57.51 17.16 -4.65
CA ARG A 4 -56.78 18.43 -4.67
C ARG A 4 -55.46 18.40 -3.87
N PRO A 5 -55.43 17.93 -2.60
CA PRO A 5 -54.18 17.84 -1.84
C PRO A 5 -53.19 16.82 -2.41
N MET A 6 -53.64 15.66 -2.93
CA MET A 6 -52.74 14.70 -3.59
C MET A 6 -52.11 15.26 -4.87
N ALA A 7 -52.87 16.00 -5.68
CA ALA A 7 -52.34 16.65 -6.88
C ALA A 7 -51.31 17.75 -6.55
N GLN A 8 -51.49 18.47 -5.44
CA GLN A 8 -50.52 19.47 -4.96
C GLN A 8 -49.23 18.82 -4.44
N ALA A 9 -49.35 17.73 -3.68
CA ALA A 9 -48.19 16.96 -3.21
C ALA A 9 -47.38 16.37 -4.38
N ALA A 10 -48.05 15.79 -5.39
CA ALA A 10 -47.39 15.24 -6.57
C ALA A 10 -46.65 16.31 -7.39
N ARG A 11 -47.25 17.49 -7.57
CA ARG A 11 -46.57 18.60 -8.26
C ARG A 11 -45.37 19.12 -7.49
N ALA A 12 -45.44 19.20 -6.16
CA ALA A 12 -44.32 19.64 -5.33
C ALA A 12 -43.11 18.70 -5.43
N LEU A 13 -43.35 17.39 -5.54
CA LEU A 13 -42.29 16.39 -5.78
C LEU A 13 -41.68 16.51 -7.18
N GLN A 14 -42.49 16.80 -8.20
CA GLN A 14 -42.04 16.92 -9.59
C GLN A 14 -41.32 18.24 -9.89
N ALA A 15 -41.67 19.31 -9.18
CA ALA A 15 -41.08 20.65 -9.37
C ALA A 15 -39.79 20.87 -8.56
N ALA A 16 -39.40 19.92 -7.70
CA ALA A 16 -38.17 20.06 -6.92
C ALA A 16 -36.94 19.92 -7.83
N PRO A 17 -36.03 20.92 -7.85
CA PRO A 17 -34.81 20.82 -8.63
C PRO A 17 -33.91 19.69 -8.10
N GLN A 18 -33.09 19.10 -8.98
CA GLN A 18 -32.18 18.03 -8.60
C GLN A 18 -31.25 18.50 -7.47
N GLY A 19 -31.26 17.77 -6.35
CA GLY A 19 -30.49 18.14 -5.17
C GLY A 19 -31.17 19.13 -4.22
N ALA A 20 -32.46 19.47 -4.39
CA ALA A 20 -33.23 20.20 -3.39
C ALA A 20 -34.28 19.30 -2.72
N LEU A 21 -34.53 19.55 -1.44
CA LEU A 21 -35.50 18.81 -0.64
C LEU A 21 -36.93 19.25 -1.01
N PRO A 22 -37.78 18.38 -1.60
CA PRO A 22 -39.17 18.72 -1.85
C PRO A 22 -39.91 18.81 -0.51
N GLN A 23 -40.55 19.95 -0.23
CA GLN A 23 -41.45 20.06 0.92
C GLN A 23 -42.89 19.85 0.48
N LEU A 24 -43.55 18.85 1.07
CA LEU A 24 -44.97 18.62 0.82
C LEU A 24 -45.80 19.71 1.54
N PRO A 25 -46.58 20.53 0.80
CA PRO A 25 -47.38 21.61 1.38
C PRO A 25 -48.48 21.07 2.30
N ALA A 26 -48.93 21.90 3.26
CA ALA A 26 -50.00 21.54 4.18
C ALA A 26 -51.33 21.33 3.43
N ALA A 27 -52.08 20.28 3.80
CA ALA A 27 -53.38 20.01 3.20
C ALA A 27 -54.45 20.92 3.83
N ALA A 28 -55.23 21.63 3.02
CA ALA A 28 -56.34 22.42 3.53
C ALA A 28 -57.51 21.49 3.94
N GLY A 29 -57.68 21.28 5.26
CA GLY A 29 -58.80 20.54 5.86
C GLY A 29 -58.36 19.67 7.06
N GLY A 30 -59.17 19.64 8.12
CA GLY A 30 -58.86 19.04 9.43
C GLY A 30 -58.79 17.51 9.50
N PHE A 31 -57.91 16.89 8.72
CA PHE A 31 -57.60 15.45 8.80
C PHE A 31 -56.23 15.26 9.47
N ALA A 32 -56.23 15.06 10.79
CA ALA A 32 -55.02 15.01 11.61
C ALA A 32 -54.07 13.84 11.25
N GLU A 33 -54.61 12.73 10.76
CA GLU A 33 -53.85 11.55 10.34
C GLU A 33 -53.05 11.82 9.07
N LEU A 34 -53.62 12.57 8.12
CA LEU A 34 -52.93 12.96 6.88
C LEU A 34 -51.81 13.95 7.15
N ASP A 35 -51.99 14.86 8.10
CA ASP A 35 -50.93 15.76 8.52
C ASP A 35 -49.81 15.05 9.28
N SER A 36 -50.15 14.03 10.10
CA SER A 36 -49.16 13.21 10.80
C SER A 36 -48.31 12.38 9.82
N LEU A 37 -48.93 11.75 8.83
CA LEU A 37 -48.22 11.03 7.77
C LEU A 37 -47.34 11.98 6.94
N ARG A 38 -47.86 13.17 6.59
CA ARG A 38 -47.10 14.19 5.85
C ARG A 38 -45.86 14.66 6.64
N GLN A 39 -46.01 14.90 7.94
CA GLN A 39 -44.88 15.27 8.82
C GLN A 39 -43.84 14.16 8.89
N ALA A 40 -44.27 12.91 9.06
CA ALA A 40 -43.39 11.74 9.06
C ALA A 40 -42.63 11.59 7.72
N CYS A 41 -43.33 11.71 6.58
CA CYS A 41 -42.71 11.67 5.26
C CYS A 41 -41.69 12.80 5.06
N ASN A 42 -42.03 14.03 5.45
CA ASN A 42 -41.10 15.16 5.38
C ASN A 42 -39.86 14.93 6.26
N ALA A 43 -40.03 14.40 7.47
CA ALA A 43 -38.91 14.09 8.37
C ALA A 43 -38.00 13.00 7.79
N LEU A 44 -38.57 11.95 7.18
CA LEU A 44 -37.81 10.90 6.51
C LEU A 44 -37.05 11.41 5.29
N LEU A 45 -37.69 12.22 4.44
CA LEU A 45 -37.02 12.87 3.30
C LEU A 45 -35.86 13.75 3.76
N GLN A 46 -36.05 14.51 4.84
CA GLN A 46 -34.99 15.33 5.43
C GLN A 46 -33.83 14.50 5.99
N ARG A 47 -34.12 13.33 6.56
CA ARG A 47 -33.09 12.41 7.07
C ARG A 47 -32.29 11.80 5.94
N LEU A 48 -32.97 11.21 4.94
CA LEU A 48 -32.34 10.57 3.80
C LEU A 48 -31.46 11.54 3.01
N TYR A 49 -31.93 12.77 2.83
CA TYR A 49 -31.16 13.79 2.14
C TYR A 49 -29.91 14.21 2.93
N ARG A 50 -30.02 14.39 4.25
CA ARG A 50 -28.86 14.66 5.12
C ARG A 50 -27.85 13.52 5.08
N GLU A 51 -28.32 12.29 5.21
CA GLU A 51 -27.47 11.09 5.18
C GLU A 51 -26.77 10.95 3.82
N GLY A 52 -27.46 11.21 2.71
CA GLY A 52 -26.86 11.26 1.38
C GLY A 52 -25.79 12.35 1.23
N GLN A 53 -26.00 13.53 1.81
CA GLN A 53 -25.00 14.61 1.81
C GLN A 53 -23.77 14.25 2.64
N ASP A 54 -23.97 13.66 3.82
CA ASP A 54 -22.88 13.26 4.71
C ASP A 54 -22.05 12.13 4.10
N LEU A 55 -22.70 11.14 3.46
CA LEU A 55 -22.03 10.11 2.67
C LEU A 55 -21.23 10.71 1.51
N GLY A 56 -21.81 11.68 0.78
CA GLY A 56 -21.10 12.37 -0.30
C GLY A 56 -19.84 13.09 0.20
N ARG A 57 -19.93 13.77 1.35
CA ARG A 57 -18.78 14.43 2.00
C ARG A 57 -17.73 13.42 2.45
N ALA A 58 -18.14 12.33 3.08
CA ALA A 58 -17.25 11.26 3.55
C ALA A 58 -16.52 10.60 2.37
N ASN A 59 -17.22 10.28 1.28
CA ASN A 59 -16.62 9.73 0.07
C ASN A 59 -15.61 10.69 -0.56
N ALA A 60 -15.94 11.98 -0.67
CA ALA A 60 -14.99 12.98 -1.18
C ALA A 60 -13.74 13.10 -0.28
N GLN A 61 -13.91 12.98 1.04
CA GLN A 61 -12.79 12.97 1.98
C GLN A 61 -11.93 11.71 1.86
N LEU A 62 -12.55 10.53 1.71
CA LEU A 62 -11.83 9.28 1.47
C LEU A 62 -11.08 9.33 0.14
N GLY A 63 -11.68 9.85 -0.93
CA GLY A 63 -11.01 10.06 -2.22
C GLY A 63 -9.72 10.86 -2.08
N ARG A 64 -9.77 12.01 -1.38
CA ARG A 64 -8.57 12.82 -1.09
C ARG A 64 -7.52 12.05 -0.28
N ARG A 65 -7.93 11.24 0.69
CA ARG A 65 -6.99 10.42 1.48
C ARG A 65 -6.32 9.33 0.64
N VAL A 66 -7.07 8.69 -0.25
CA VAL A 66 -6.54 7.68 -1.16
C VAL A 66 -5.50 8.30 -2.11
N GLU A 67 -5.79 9.48 -2.67
CA GLU A 67 -4.83 10.20 -3.52
C GLU A 67 -3.54 10.56 -2.78
N LEU A 68 -3.65 11.10 -1.56
CA LEU A 68 -2.49 11.44 -0.73
C LEU A 68 -1.64 10.23 -0.39
N LEU A 69 -2.26 9.14 0.09
CA LEU A 69 -1.55 7.90 0.42
C LEU A 69 -0.90 7.28 -0.83
N GLY A 70 -1.57 7.34 -1.98
CA GLY A 70 -1.00 6.88 -3.25
C GLY A 70 0.26 7.64 -3.62
N ALA A 71 0.27 8.97 -3.48
CA ALA A 71 1.43 9.80 -3.75
C ALA A 71 2.58 9.54 -2.78
N ASP A 72 2.29 9.34 -1.49
CA ASP A 72 3.30 9.04 -0.47
C ASP A 72 3.93 7.66 -0.69
N LEU A 73 3.13 6.65 -1.02
CA LEU A 73 3.62 5.31 -1.35
C LEU A 73 4.50 5.31 -2.61
N ALA A 74 4.13 6.08 -3.63
CA ALA A 74 4.94 6.22 -4.84
C ALA A 74 6.33 6.82 -4.51
N LYS A 75 6.36 7.90 -3.73
CA LYS A 75 7.62 8.52 -3.28
C LYS A 75 8.48 7.58 -2.45
N ALA A 76 7.86 6.85 -1.51
CA ALA A 76 8.57 5.89 -0.67
C ALA A 76 9.17 4.75 -1.52
N GLY A 77 8.44 4.26 -2.52
CA GLY A 77 8.92 3.24 -3.46
C GLY A 77 10.11 3.73 -4.30
N GLU A 78 10.03 4.96 -4.83
CA GLU A 78 11.15 5.57 -5.56
C GLU A 78 12.40 5.74 -4.70
N GLN A 79 12.23 6.22 -3.46
CA GLN A 79 13.32 6.38 -2.50
C GLN A 79 13.95 5.03 -2.13
N ALA A 80 13.14 4.01 -1.87
CA ALA A 80 13.63 2.66 -1.59
C ALA A 80 14.45 2.11 -2.77
N GLY A 81 13.93 2.20 -4.00
CA GLY A 81 14.63 1.74 -5.19
C GLY A 81 15.87 2.57 -5.54
N ALA A 82 15.90 3.86 -5.21
CA ALA A 82 17.12 4.67 -5.34
C ALA A 82 18.19 4.28 -4.31
N ASN A 83 17.78 4.02 -3.07
CA ASN A 83 18.68 3.60 -2.00
C ASN A 83 19.27 2.21 -2.29
N GLU A 84 18.44 1.26 -2.72
CA GLU A 84 18.90 -0.08 -3.11
C GLU A 84 19.94 -0.02 -4.23
N ARG A 85 19.67 0.73 -5.31
CA ARG A 85 20.62 0.93 -6.41
C ARG A 85 21.94 1.54 -5.94
N ARG A 86 21.88 2.51 -5.01
CA ARG A 86 23.07 3.13 -4.43
C ARG A 86 23.88 2.13 -3.61
N THR A 87 23.22 1.32 -2.77
CA THR A 87 23.88 0.27 -1.97
C THR A 87 24.53 -0.77 -2.87
N LEU A 88 23.82 -1.27 -3.89
CA LEU A 88 24.37 -2.22 -4.85
C LEU A 88 25.57 -1.64 -5.61
N ALA A 89 25.51 -0.37 -6.02
CA ALA A 89 26.64 0.29 -6.66
C ALA A 89 27.85 0.44 -5.73
N MET A 90 27.64 0.74 -4.44
CA MET A 90 28.70 0.78 -3.44
C MET A 90 29.35 -0.59 -3.23
N LEU A 91 28.55 -1.65 -3.10
CA LEU A 91 29.04 -3.02 -2.94
C LEU A 91 29.79 -3.50 -4.18
N ALA A 92 29.33 -3.13 -5.37
CA ALA A 92 30.01 -3.44 -6.64
C ALA A 92 31.37 -2.71 -6.76
N ALA A 93 31.48 -1.49 -6.25
CA ALA A 93 32.71 -0.70 -6.26
C ALA A 93 33.63 -0.98 -5.05
N ALA A 94 33.22 -1.83 -4.11
CA ALA A 94 34.00 -2.14 -2.92
C ALA A 94 35.32 -2.84 -3.28
N GLN A 95 36.40 -2.43 -2.60
CA GLN A 95 37.74 -3.01 -2.79
C GLN A 95 37.91 -4.37 -2.09
N GLU A 96 36.94 -4.74 -1.25
CA GLU A 96 36.87 -6.01 -0.52
C GLU A 96 35.85 -6.96 -1.18
N ALA A 97 36.06 -8.27 -1.04
CA ALA A 97 35.09 -9.25 -1.50
C ALA A 97 33.82 -9.16 -0.62
N TYR A 98 32.67 -9.04 -1.29
CA TYR A 98 31.36 -9.07 -0.65
C TYR A 98 30.59 -10.28 -1.13
N ILE A 99 30.07 -11.05 -0.17
CA ILE A 99 29.26 -12.25 -0.38
C ILE A 99 28.00 -12.10 0.47
N GLY A 100 26.85 -12.00 -0.19
CA GLY A 100 25.55 -12.03 0.47
C GLY A 100 25.09 -13.48 0.67
N LEU A 101 24.59 -13.81 1.86
CA LEU A 101 24.06 -15.13 2.20
C LEU A 101 22.64 -15.00 2.75
N ASP A 102 21.77 -15.98 2.48
CA ASP A 102 20.50 -16.14 3.19
C ASP A 102 20.69 -16.90 4.52
N ALA A 103 19.59 -17.07 5.28
CA ALA A 103 19.61 -17.79 6.55
C ALA A 103 20.01 -19.27 6.45
N ALA A 104 19.95 -19.85 5.25
CA ALA A 104 20.38 -21.22 4.97
C ALA A 104 21.82 -21.31 4.42
N GLY A 105 22.55 -20.18 4.34
CA GLY A 105 23.90 -20.12 3.79
C GLY A 105 23.96 -20.18 2.26
N THR A 106 22.84 -19.93 1.58
CA THR A 106 22.79 -19.85 0.11
C THR A 106 23.27 -18.48 -0.35
N VAL A 107 24.11 -18.43 -1.38
CA VAL A 107 24.65 -17.18 -1.94
C VAL A 107 23.53 -16.38 -2.62
N THR A 108 23.26 -15.19 -2.08
CA THR A 108 22.29 -14.21 -2.61
C THR A 108 22.95 -13.05 -3.35
N ASP A 109 24.22 -12.75 -3.03
CA ASP A 109 24.97 -11.69 -3.71
C ASP A 109 26.47 -12.01 -3.82
N TRP A 110 27.12 -11.50 -4.85
CA TRP A 110 28.53 -11.75 -5.17
C TRP A 110 29.09 -10.57 -5.98
N ASN A 111 30.00 -9.80 -5.38
CA ASN A 111 30.56 -8.62 -6.05
C ASN A 111 31.74 -8.97 -6.97
N GLY A 112 32.13 -8.05 -7.84
CA GLY A 112 33.23 -8.26 -8.79
C GLY A 112 34.58 -8.55 -8.12
N ARG A 113 34.79 -8.04 -6.90
CA ARG A 113 35.98 -8.35 -6.12
C ARG A 113 36.02 -9.81 -5.67
N ALA A 114 34.88 -10.39 -5.29
CA ALA A 114 34.75 -11.81 -4.98
C ALA A 114 35.00 -12.68 -6.23
N GLU A 115 34.55 -12.26 -7.42
CA GLU A 115 34.89 -12.95 -8.68
C GLU A 115 36.40 -12.97 -8.93
N GLN A 116 37.09 -11.85 -8.71
CA GLN A 116 38.54 -11.75 -8.89
C GLN A 116 39.33 -12.59 -7.89
N ILE A 117 38.90 -12.61 -6.63
CA ILE A 117 39.59 -13.32 -5.54
C ILE A 117 39.34 -14.83 -5.63
N PHE A 118 38.09 -15.26 -5.79
CA PHE A 118 37.73 -16.68 -5.73
C PHE A 118 37.65 -17.34 -7.13
N GLY A 119 37.65 -16.58 -8.22
CA GLY A 119 37.67 -17.10 -9.60
C GLY A 119 36.34 -17.65 -10.11
N TRP A 120 35.25 -17.38 -9.39
CA TRP A 120 33.91 -17.80 -9.76
C TRP A 120 33.06 -16.62 -10.25
N PRO A 121 32.50 -16.67 -11.47
CA PRO A 121 31.55 -15.67 -11.94
C PRO A 121 30.27 -15.67 -11.11
N ARG A 122 29.70 -14.50 -10.83
CA ARG A 122 28.43 -14.31 -10.09
C ARG A 122 27.33 -15.24 -10.60
N ALA A 123 27.17 -15.33 -11.93
CA ALA A 123 26.15 -16.17 -12.56
C ALA A 123 26.27 -17.67 -12.24
N GLN A 124 27.45 -18.14 -11.81
CA GLN A 124 27.71 -19.54 -11.51
C GLN A 124 27.57 -19.88 -10.02
N VAL A 125 27.47 -18.88 -9.15
CA VAL A 125 27.47 -19.03 -7.68
C VAL A 125 26.13 -18.65 -7.04
N LEU A 126 25.35 -17.77 -7.66
CA LEU A 126 24.04 -17.37 -7.11
C LEU A 126 23.13 -18.59 -6.93
N GLY A 127 22.45 -18.66 -5.78
CA GLY A 127 21.55 -19.76 -5.44
C GLY A 127 22.25 -21.05 -5.02
N LYS A 128 23.58 -21.07 -4.91
CA LYS A 128 24.33 -22.23 -4.42
C LYS A 128 24.70 -22.07 -2.94
N PRO A 129 24.81 -23.17 -2.18
CA PRO A 129 25.36 -23.12 -0.83
C PRO A 129 26.81 -22.61 -0.87
N VAL A 130 27.14 -21.65 0.00
CA VAL A 130 28.49 -21.07 0.05
C VAL A 130 29.57 -22.12 0.38
N GLU A 131 29.21 -23.15 1.14
CA GLU A 131 30.08 -24.27 1.52
C GLU A 131 30.59 -25.08 0.33
N GLN A 132 29.82 -25.13 -0.77
CA GLN A 132 30.24 -25.81 -1.99
C GLN A 132 31.28 -25.01 -2.79
N LEU A 133 31.34 -23.70 -2.54
CA LEU A 133 32.18 -22.76 -3.27
C LEU A 133 33.46 -22.42 -2.50
N LEU A 134 33.38 -22.41 -1.16
CA LEU A 134 34.49 -22.12 -0.26
C LEU A 134 34.66 -23.28 0.72
N GLN A 135 35.85 -23.89 0.80
CA GLN A 135 36.23 -24.78 1.92
C GLN A 135 36.46 -24.01 3.24
N ALA A 136 35.64 -23.01 3.53
CA ALA A 136 35.60 -22.32 4.81
C ALA A 136 34.55 -22.93 5.76
N GLY A 137 34.10 -24.17 5.48
CA GLY A 137 32.93 -24.80 6.10
C GLY A 137 32.98 -24.95 7.63
N GLY A 138 34.14 -24.82 8.26
CA GLY A 138 34.25 -24.79 9.73
C GLY A 138 34.25 -23.39 10.34
N ALA A 139 34.98 -22.45 9.75
CA ALA A 139 35.24 -21.14 10.35
C ALA A 139 34.21 -20.05 9.93
N LEU A 140 33.68 -20.13 8.70
CA LEU A 140 32.69 -19.16 8.19
C LEU A 140 31.36 -19.27 8.94
N LEU A 141 30.85 -20.50 9.11
CA LEU A 141 29.60 -20.76 9.82
C LEU A 141 29.72 -20.46 11.32
N ALA A 142 30.90 -20.71 11.92
CA ALA A 142 31.16 -20.37 13.32
C ALA A 142 31.15 -18.86 13.57
N GLY A 143 31.63 -18.03 12.63
CA GLY A 143 31.55 -16.57 12.72
C GLY A 143 30.16 -16.00 12.43
N LEU A 144 29.35 -16.68 11.62
CA LEU A 144 27.97 -16.29 11.29
C LEU A 144 26.96 -16.68 12.39
N ALA A 145 27.25 -17.72 13.18
CA ALA A 145 26.36 -18.21 14.25
C ALA A 145 26.14 -17.21 15.39
N ASP A 146 27.03 -16.22 15.57
CA ASP A 146 26.91 -15.18 16.58
C ASP A 146 26.04 -13.97 16.13
N GLY A 147 25.37 -14.08 14.98
CA GLY A 147 24.45 -13.04 14.49
C GLY A 147 25.11 -11.72 14.05
N SER A 148 26.44 -11.73 13.87
CA SER A 148 27.22 -10.57 13.46
C SER A 148 27.01 -10.25 11.98
N VAL A 149 25.93 -9.56 11.64
CA VAL A 149 25.71 -8.97 10.31
C VAL A 149 26.60 -7.74 10.17
N GLY A 150 27.51 -7.74 9.18
CA GLY A 150 28.29 -6.55 8.81
C GLY A 150 29.70 -6.44 9.42
N GLN A 151 30.21 -7.49 10.10
CA GLN A 151 31.63 -7.52 10.46
C GLN A 151 32.48 -8.13 9.32
N PRO A 152 33.60 -7.50 8.94
CA PRO A 152 34.48 -8.05 7.92
C PRO A 152 35.12 -9.35 8.41
N LEU A 153 34.82 -10.47 7.74
CA LEU A 153 35.51 -11.74 7.96
C LEU A 153 36.71 -11.86 7.02
N VAL A 154 37.87 -12.20 7.58
CA VAL A 154 39.04 -12.58 6.79
C VAL A 154 38.87 -14.03 6.35
N LEU A 155 38.65 -14.23 5.05
CA LEU A 155 38.51 -15.56 4.45
C LEU A 155 39.75 -15.92 3.66
N ALA A 156 40.34 -17.08 3.97
CA ALA A 156 41.32 -17.72 3.12
C ALA A 156 40.60 -18.71 2.18
N GLY A 157 40.78 -18.58 0.88
CA GLY A 157 40.17 -19.44 -0.13
C GLY A 157 41.13 -19.73 -1.28
N TRP A 158 40.92 -20.84 -1.97
CA TRP A 158 41.71 -21.23 -3.15
C TRP A 158 41.18 -20.53 -4.40
N ARG A 159 42.10 -20.09 -5.26
CA ARG A 159 41.77 -19.56 -6.57
C ARG A 159 41.47 -20.73 -7.50
N ARG A 160 40.46 -20.60 -8.38
CA ARG A 160 40.11 -21.61 -9.39
C ARG A 160 41.30 -22.10 -10.24
N ASP A 161 42.36 -21.30 -10.31
CA ASP A 161 43.52 -21.52 -11.18
C ASP A 161 44.68 -22.25 -10.49
N GLY A 162 44.55 -22.66 -9.22
CA GLY A 162 45.57 -23.37 -8.46
C GLY A 162 45.93 -22.71 -7.14
#